data_AF-A0A5P2QRU4-F1
#
_entry.id   AF-A0A5P2QRU4-F1
#
_cell.length_a   1.000
_cell.length_b   1.000
_cell.length_c   1.000
_cell.angle_alpha   90.00
_cell.angle_beta   90.00
_cell.angle_gamma   90.00
#
_symmetry.space_group_name_H-M   'P 1'
#
loop_
_entity.id
_entity.type
_entity.pdbx_description
1 polymer ?
#
loop_
_entity_poly.entity_id
_entity_poly.type
_entity_poly.pdbx_seq_one_letter_code
_entity_poly.pdbx_strand_id
1 'polypeptide(L)'
;MSLIIGSLAIINTVGYLAVIWAFRASFRDMESATWWFAMGFAILAGAIIARGLYWDVSLPLMRLWFPDFAEAWSEATRGRLINIVFSSMKMLAFFCALKCREKLIPEGERKRWPWWKAWLHPTKIRLLPWW
;
A
#
# COMPACT_ATOMS: atom_id res chain seq x y z
N MET A 1 -2.66 -26.04 8.60
CA MET A 1 -2.26 -24.92 7.72
C MET A 1 -3.28 -23.77 7.70
N SER A 2 -4.58 -24.01 7.44
CA SER A 2 -5.61 -22.95 7.39
C SER A 2 -5.68 -22.06 8.64
N LEU A 3 -5.63 -22.64 9.85
CA LEU A 3 -5.62 -21.88 11.12
C LEU A 3 -4.40 -20.96 11.28
N ILE A 4 -3.23 -21.37 10.79
CA ILE A 4 -1.99 -20.58 10.87
C ILE A 4 -2.10 -19.36 9.94
N ILE A 5 -2.59 -19.58 8.72
CA ILE A 5 -2.74 -18.51 7.72
C ILE A 5 -3.78 -17.49 8.18
N GLY A 6 -4.92 -17.93 8.72
CA GLY A 6 -5.93 -17.05 9.30
C GLY A 6 -5.40 -16.23 10.47
N SER A 7 -4.63 -16.86 11.37
CA SER A 7 -4.04 -16.18 12.53
C SER A 7 -3.02 -15.11 12.11
N LEU A 8 -2.17 -15.41 11.13
CA LEU A 8 -1.22 -14.45 10.57
C LEU A 8 -1.94 -13.26 9.91
N ALA A 9 -3.04 -13.51 9.19
CA ALA A 9 -3.83 -12.46 8.58
C ALA A 9 -4.45 -11.53 9.63
N ILE A 10 -4.96 -12.08 10.74
CA ILE A 10 -5.50 -11.30 11.87
C ILE A 10 -4.39 -10.45 12.52
N ILE A 11 -3.24 -11.06 12.83
CA ILE A 11 -2.10 -10.35 13.45
C ILE A 11 -1.64 -9.19 12.56
N ASN A 12 -1.47 -9.44 11.26
CA ASN A 12 -1.07 -8.41 10.30
C ASN A 12 -2.10 -7.27 10.21
N THR A 13 -3.39 -7.60 10.24
CA THR A 13 -4.47 -6.61 10.18
C THR A 13 -4.50 -5.75 11.44
N VAL A 14 -4.41 -6.37 12.62
CA VAL A 14 -4.36 -5.66 13.90
C VAL A 14 -3.11 -4.79 13.99
N GLY A 15 -1.94 -5.34 13.62
CA GLY A 15 -0.69 -4.60 13.58
C GLY A 15 -0.75 -3.38 12.65
N TYR A 16 -1.35 -3.52 11.48
CA TYR A 16 -1.54 -2.43 10.54
C TYR A 16 -2.46 -1.33 11.09
N LEU A 17 -3.59 -1.70 11.69
CA LEU A 17 -4.49 -0.74 12.33
C LEU A 17 -3.82 -0.02 13.51
N ALA A 18 -3.04 -0.75 14.31
CA ALA A 18 -2.26 -0.19 15.42
C ALA A 18 -1.23 0.83 14.93
N VAL A 19 -0.54 0.55 13.82
CA VAL A 19 0.40 1.49 13.19
C VAL A 19 -0.32 2.75 12.71
N ILE A 20 -1.43 2.62 11.98
CA ILE A 20 -2.21 3.80 11.53
C ILE A 20 -2.65 4.64 12.73
N TRP A 21 -3.13 3.97 13.79
CA TRP A 21 -3.59 4.65 15.00
C TRP A 21 -2.45 5.35 15.74
N ALA A 22 -1.30 4.70 15.89
CA ALA A 22 -0.14 5.27 16.57
C ALA A 22 0.37 6.53 15.86
N PHE A 23 0.41 6.51 14.53
CA PHE A 23 0.90 7.64 13.74
C PHE A 23 -0.17 8.68 13.39
N ARG A 24 -1.43 8.51 13.85
CA ARG A 24 -2.56 9.41 13.52
C ARG A 24 -2.29 10.88 13.86
N ALA A 25 -1.62 11.13 14.99
CA ALA A 25 -1.32 12.47 15.46
C ALA A 25 -0.13 13.05 14.67
N SER A 26 0.90 12.23 14.43
CA SER A 26 2.04 12.60 13.61
C SER A 26 1.64 12.95 12.17
N PHE A 27 0.58 12.35 11.61
CA PHE A 27 0.07 12.71 10.28
C PHE A 27 -0.47 14.14 10.18
N ARG A 28 -0.84 14.79 11.30
CA ARG A 28 -1.36 16.17 11.27
C ARG A 28 -0.26 17.21 11.05
N ASP A 29 0.96 16.94 11.52
CA ASP A 29 2.07 17.90 11.51
C ASP A 29 3.19 17.52 10.51
N MET A 30 2.91 16.58 9.60
CA MET A 30 3.93 16.12 8.64
C MET A 30 4.19 17.13 7.52
N GLU A 31 5.47 17.39 7.27
CA GLU A 31 5.90 18.02 6.04
C GLU A 31 5.35 17.27 4.81
N SER A 32 5.12 18.01 3.73
CA SER A 32 4.45 17.50 2.53
C SER A 32 5.09 16.20 1.99
N ALA A 33 6.42 16.06 2.02
CA ALA A 33 7.11 14.86 1.55
C ALA A 33 6.84 13.63 2.43
N THR A 34 6.95 13.78 3.76
CA THR A 34 6.73 12.72 4.75
C THR A 34 5.30 12.19 4.70
N TRP A 35 4.32 13.08 4.46
CA TRP A 35 2.93 12.69 4.27
C TRP A 35 2.74 11.77 3.06
N TRP A 36 3.31 12.12 1.90
CA TRP A 36 3.23 11.28 0.69
C TRP A 36 3.91 9.92 0.88
N PHE A 37 5.04 9.88 1.59
CA PHE A 37 5.70 8.63 1.93
C PHE A 37 4.83 7.74 2.80
N ALA A 38 4.31 8.29 3.89
CA ALA A 38 3.53 7.51 4.84
C ALA A 38 2.20 7.04 4.25
N MET A 39 1.54 7.88 3.45
CA MET A 39 0.34 7.48 2.71
C MET A 39 0.65 6.36 1.71
N GLY A 40 1.75 6.45 0.96
CA GLY A 40 2.19 5.40 0.05
C GLY A 40 2.49 4.08 0.75
N PHE A 41 3.18 4.14 1.89
CA PHE A 41 3.47 2.98 2.72
C PHE A 41 2.19 2.35 3.29
N ALA A 42 1.27 3.16 3.81
CA ALA A 42 -0.01 2.69 4.33
C ALA A 42 -0.84 1.99 3.24
N ILE A 43 -0.99 2.62 2.06
CA ILE A 43 -1.73 2.03 0.93
C ILE A 43 -1.08 0.71 0.49
N LEU A 44 0.25 0.64 0.42
CA LEU A 44 0.97 -0.57 0.02
C LEU A 44 0.76 -1.71 1.03
N ALA A 45 0.96 -1.43 2.32
CA ALA A 45 0.76 -2.40 3.38
C ALA A 45 -0.71 -2.87 3.43
N GLY A 46 -1.65 -1.92 3.33
CA GLY A 46 -3.08 -2.21 3.24
C GLY A 46 -3.43 -3.09 2.03
N ALA A 47 -2.83 -2.85 0.87
CA ALA A 47 -3.06 -3.67 -0.33
C ALA A 47 -2.56 -5.11 -0.15
N ILE A 48 -1.41 -5.31 0.49
CA ILE A 48 -0.85 -6.64 0.77
C ILE A 48 -1.75 -7.39 1.76
N ILE A 49 -2.13 -6.74 2.86
CA ILE A 49 -2.96 -7.34 3.91
C ILE A 49 -4.36 -7.65 3.40
N ALA A 50 -5.01 -6.71 2.72
CA ALA A 50 -6.35 -6.90 2.16
C ALA A 50 -6.36 -8.02 1.11
N ARG A 51 -5.30 -8.14 0.31
CA ARG A 51 -5.13 -9.26 -0.63
C ARG A 51 -5.06 -10.59 0.12
N GLY A 52 -4.23 -10.70 1.15
CA GLY A 52 -4.14 -11.90 1.98
C GLY A 52 -5.48 -12.25 2.62
N LEU A 53 -6.13 -11.28 3.27
CA LEU A 53 -7.45 -11.46 3.88
C LEU A 53 -8.51 -11.93 2.87
N TYR A 54 -8.50 -11.41 1.65
CA TYR A 54 -9.47 -11.81 0.64
C TYR A 54 -9.26 -13.28 0.22
N TRP A 55 -8.04 -13.64 -0.19
CA TRP A 55 -7.77 -14.96 -0.76
C TRP A 55 -7.68 -16.07 0.28
N ASP A 56 -7.09 -15.75 1.44
CA ASP A 56 -6.72 -16.77 2.43
C ASP A 56 -7.77 -16.93 3.54
N VAL A 57 -8.67 -15.95 3.70
CA VAL A 57 -9.67 -15.95 4.77
C VAL A 57 -11.08 -15.80 4.19
N SER A 58 -11.35 -14.72 3.47
CA SER A 58 -12.71 -14.36 3.04
C SER A 58 -13.29 -15.34 2.01
N LEU A 59 -12.53 -15.69 0.98
CA LEU A 59 -12.98 -16.63 -0.05
C LEU A 59 -13.19 -18.07 0.50
N PRO A 60 -12.28 -18.64 1.31
CA PRO A 60 -12.52 -19.91 1.99
C PRO A 60 -13.74 -19.90 2.90
N LEU A 61 -13.93 -18.83 3.68
CA LEU A 61 -15.12 -18.68 4.53
C LEU A 61 -16.39 -18.61 3.69
N MET A 62 -16.39 -17.83 2.62
CA MET A 62 -17.54 -17.71 1.72
C MET A 62 -17.92 -19.06 1.10
N ARG A 63 -16.93 -19.87 0.69
CA ARG A 63 -17.17 -21.23 0.20
C ARG A 63 -17.76 -22.17 1.25
N LEU A 64 -17.44 -21.97 2.53
CA LEU A 64 -17.91 -22.81 3.62
C LEU A 64 -19.32 -22.45 4.08
N TRP A 65 -19.64 -21.16 4.15
CA TRP A 65 -20.92 -20.67 4.68
C TRP A 65 -21.97 -20.39 3.59
N PHE A 66 -21.54 -20.02 2.38
CA PHE A 66 -22.42 -19.63 1.27
C PHE A 66 -21.89 -20.16 -0.08
N PRO A 67 -21.92 -21.49 -0.31
CA PRO A 67 -21.28 -22.11 -1.47
C PRO A 67 -21.83 -21.59 -2.81
N ASP A 68 -23.15 -21.47 -2.97
CA ASP A 68 -23.77 -21.00 -4.22
C ASP A 68 -23.40 -19.55 -4.54
N PHE A 69 -23.36 -18.69 -3.51
CA PHE A 69 -22.89 -17.32 -3.67
C PHE A 69 -21.41 -17.26 -4.00
N ALA A 70 -20.59 -18.13 -3.38
CA ALA A 70 -19.16 -18.18 -3.63
C ALA A 70 -18.85 -18.55 -5.08
N GLU A 71 -19.62 -19.47 -5.66
CA GLU A 71 -19.50 -19.89 -7.06
C GLU A 71 -19.91 -18.76 -8.00
N ALA A 72 -21.10 -18.17 -7.79
CA ALA A 72 -21.56 -17.02 -8.57
C ALA A 72 -20.59 -15.82 -8.50
N TRP A 73 -20.04 -15.53 -7.31
CA TRP A 73 -19.04 -14.48 -7.11
C TRP A 73 -17.71 -14.80 -7.80
N SER A 74 -17.27 -16.05 -7.75
CA SER A 74 -16.05 -16.51 -8.42
C SER A 74 -16.21 -16.42 -9.94
N GLU A 75 -17.37 -16.75 -10.49
CA GLU A 75 -17.67 -16.59 -11.92
C GLU A 75 -17.76 -15.12 -12.34
N ALA A 76 -18.44 -14.29 -11.56
CA ALA A 76 -18.60 -12.86 -11.84
C ALA A 76 -17.26 -12.12 -11.81
N THR A 77 -16.42 -12.41 -10.82
CA THR A 77 -15.13 -11.71 -10.65
C THR A 77 -13.98 -12.35 -11.43
N ARG A 78 -14.09 -13.66 -11.73
CA ARG A 78 -13.04 -14.54 -12.26
C ARG A 78 -11.72 -14.46 -11.52
N GLY A 79 -11.73 -13.92 -10.29
CA GLY A 79 -10.54 -13.47 -9.57
C GLY A 79 -9.75 -12.31 -10.21
N ARG A 80 -9.89 -12.06 -11.52
CA ARG A 80 -9.20 -11.01 -12.26
C ARG A 80 -9.61 -9.63 -11.79
N LEU A 81 -10.90 -9.38 -11.59
CA LEU A 81 -11.39 -8.06 -11.13
C LEU A 81 -10.82 -7.72 -9.75
N ILE A 82 -10.76 -8.71 -8.86
CA ILE A 82 -10.19 -8.55 -7.52
C ILE A 82 -8.68 -8.27 -7.58
N ASN A 83 -7.97 -8.96 -8.46
CA ASN A 83 -6.56 -8.68 -8.71
C ASN A 83 -6.32 -7.27 -9.29
N ILE A 84 -7.21 -6.77 -10.13
CA ILE A 84 -7.15 -5.39 -10.64
C ILE A 84 -7.25 -4.40 -9.48
N VAL A 85 -8.21 -4.56 -8.56
CA VAL A 85 -8.35 -3.68 -7.38
C VAL A 85 -7.05 -3.60 -6.58
N PHE A 86 -6.47 -4.74 -6.21
CA PHE A 86 -5.21 -4.76 -5.46
C PHE A 86 -4.02 -4.20 -6.25
N SER A 87 -4.03 -4.35 -7.57
CA SER A 87 -2.99 -3.79 -8.43
C SER A 87 -3.11 -2.29 -8.57
N SER A 88 -4.33 -1.75 -8.63
CA SER A 88 -4.61 -0.31 -8.59
C SER A 88 -4.17 0.30 -7.27
N MET A 89 -4.40 -0.37 -6.13
CA MET A 89 -3.89 0.10 -4.83
C MET A 89 -2.36 0.17 -4.82
N LYS A 90 -1.66 -0.84 -5.36
CA LYS A 90 -0.20 -0.80 -5.51
C LYS A 90 0.26 0.36 -6.40
N MET A 91 -0.44 0.60 -7.50
CA MET A 91 -0.16 1.72 -8.40
C MET A 91 -0.32 3.07 -7.69
N LEU A 92 -1.34 3.24 -6.85
CA LEU A 92 -1.51 4.41 -6.00
C LEU A 92 -0.36 4.57 -5.00
N ALA A 93 0.10 3.48 -4.39
CA ALA A 93 1.27 3.52 -3.51
C ALA A 93 2.54 3.99 -4.25
N PHE A 94 2.77 3.49 -5.47
CA PHE A 94 3.90 3.94 -6.31
C PHE A 94 3.79 5.42 -6.70
N PHE A 95 2.59 5.88 -7.03
CA PHE A 95 2.34 7.30 -7.27
C PHE A 95 2.71 8.14 -6.04
N CYS A 96 2.27 7.73 -4.85
CA CYS A 96 2.60 8.42 -3.61
C CYS A 96 4.12 8.45 -3.34
N ALA A 97 4.82 7.34 -3.58
CA ALA A 97 6.28 7.27 -3.45
C ALA A 97 7.00 8.21 -4.43
N LEU A 98 6.57 8.25 -5.69
CA LEU A 98 7.12 9.17 -6.70
C LEU A 98 6.82 10.63 -6.36
N LYS A 99 5.64 10.92 -5.81
CA LYS A 99 5.27 12.25 -5.31
C LYS A 99 6.09 12.66 -4.10
N CYS A 100 6.36 11.75 -3.16
CA CYS A 100 7.32 11.98 -2.09
C CYS A 100 8.69 12.36 -2.67
N ARG A 101 9.20 11.58 -3.63
CA ARG A 101 10.49 11.88 -4.27
C ARG A 101 10.53 13.24 -4.95
N GLU A 102 9.47 13.63 -5.66
CA GLU A 102 9.31 14.95 -6.28
C GLU A 102 9.34 16.08 -5.24
N LYS A 103 8.68 15.89 -4.09
CA LYS A 103 8.65 16.89 -3.01
C LYS A 103 10.00 17.08 -2.34
N LEU A 104 10.82 16.03 -2.26
CA LEU A 104 12.19 16.10 -1.75
C LEU A 104 13.16 16.86 -2.68
N ILE A 105 12.78 17.11 -3.94
CA ILE A 105 13.59 17.92 -4.87
C ILE A 105 13.46 19.41 -4.48
N PRO A 106 14.57 20.17 -4.43
CA PRO A 106 14.55 21.61 -4.16
C PRO A 106 13.59 22.36 -5.10
N GLU A 107 12.89 23.36 -4.57
CA GLU A 107 11.78 24.01 -5.29
C GLU A 107 12.20 24.65 -6.62
N GLY A 108 13.43 25.19 -6.69
CA GLY A 108 13.98 25.81 -7.89
C GLY A 108 14.17 24.84 -9.06
N GLU A 109 14.39 23.56 -8.78
CA GLU A 109 14.62 22.53 -9.82
C GLU A 109 13.40 21.64 -10.07
N ARG A 110 12.45 21.60 -9.13
CA ARG A 110 11.26 20.72 -9.16
C ARG A 110 10.47 20.79 -10.47
N LYS A 111 10.38 21.96 -11.12
CA LYS A 111 9.69 22.13 -12.41
C LYS A 111 10.28 21.27 -13.55
N ARG A 112 11.58 20.95 -13.50
CA ARG A 112 12.27 20.11 -14.49
C ARG A 112 12.09 18.62 -14.21
N TRP A 113 11.62 18.27 -13.02
CA TRP A 113 11.53 16.91 -12.49
C TRP A 113 10.11 16.58 -12.06
N PRO A 114 9.19 16.40 -13.03
CA PRO A 114 7.82 15.98 -12.71
C PRO A 114 7.83 14.61 -12.03
N TRP A 115 6.79 14.31 -11.25
CA TRP A 115 6.68 13.08 -10.47
C TRP A 115 7.03 11.79 -11.22
N TRP A 116 6.66 11.63 -12.49
CA TRP A 116 6.96 10.42 -13.28
C TRP A 116 8.44 10.28 -13.68
N LYS A 117 9.24 11.36 -13.59
CA LYS A 117 10.69 11.40 -13.81
C LYS A 117 11.48 11.66 -12.52
N ALA A 118 10.82 11.90 -11.39
CA ALA A 118 11.48 12.27 -10.14
C ALA A 118 12.46 11.20 -9.62
N TRP A 119 12.28 9.93 -10.00
CA TRP A 119 13.19 8.82 -9.68
C TRP A 119 14.53 8.91 -10.42
N LEU A 120 14.62 9.62 -11.55
CA LEU A 120 15.84 9.88 -12.30
C LEU A 120 16.61 11.11 -11.79
N HIS A 121 16.04 11.88 -10.86
CA HIS A 121 16.71 13.06 -10.36
C HIS A 121 18.05 12.66 -9.74
N PRO A 122 19.18 13.22 -10.20
CA PRO A 122 20.50 12.93 -9.66
C PRO A 122 20.54 13.39 -8.22
N THR A 123 20.22 12.48 -7.31
CA THR A 123 20.47 12.69 -5.90
C THR A 123 21.98 12.68 -5.76
N LYS A 124 22.56 13.72 -5.14
CA LYS A 124 23.80 13.52 -4.41
C LYS A 124 23.50 12.44 -3.38
N ILE A 125 23.66 11.17 -3.73
CA ILE A 125 23.68 10.11 -2.73
C ILE A 125 24.97 10.41 -1.96
N ARG A 126 24.86 11.28 -0.94
CA ARG A 126 25.91 11.47 0.06
C ARG A 126 25.98 10.15 0.82
N LEU A 127 26.71 9.19 0.27
CA LEU A 127 27.09 7.95 0.94
C LEU A 127 28.04 8.22 2.13
N LEU A 128 28.52 9.47 2.30
CA LEU A 128 29.38 9.88 3.40
C LEU A 128 28.89 11.20 4.04
N PRO A 129 28.86 11.30 5.39
CA PRO A 129 28.25 12.45 6.09
C PRO A 129 29.07 13.76 6.12
N TRP A 130 30.27 13.83 5.54
CA TRP A 130 31.27 14.83 5.98
C TRP A 130 31.95 15.68 4.90
N TRP A 131 31.26 16.07 3.82
CA TRP A 131 31.79 17.09 2.89
C TRP A 131 30.68 18.02 2.37
#